data_AF-A0A945Z1Z3-F1
#
_entry.id   AF-A0A945Z1Z3-F1
#
_cell.length_a   1.000
_cell.length_b   1.000
_cell.length_c   1.000
_cell.angle_alpha   90.00
_cell.angle_beta   90.00
_cell.angle_gamma   90.00
#
_symmetry.space_group_name_H-M   'P 1'
#
loop_
_entity.id
_entity.type
_entity.pdbx_description
1 polymer ?
#
loop_
_entity_poly.entity_id
_entity_poly.type
_entity_poly.pdbx_seq_one_letter_code
_entity_poly.pdbx_strand_id
1 'polypeptide(L)'
;MVSGIKRRNQETEYDSLIVTGQEFFKFPLYSFNIIWNINIRIIGGSYFRLLPSFVILKLMRKAVENGYTPIVYLHPSDIDDKFSPILMSQMTGLGLGLRLKWGIHQKLWSTGTESSTKKLEIILQEFPNKGPLVWALPR
;
A
#
# COMPACT_ATOMS: atom_id res chain seq x y z
N MET A 1 -7.29 20.56 -16.74
CA MET A 1 -8.48 19.71 -16.91
C MET A 1 -8.27 18.45 -16.09
N VAL A 2 -8.92 18.36 -14.93
CA VAL A 2 -8.85 17.18 -14.07
C VAL A 2 -9.72 16.12 -14.73
N SER A 3 -9.12 15.03 -15.20
CA SER A 3 -9.87 13.92 -15.76
C SER A 3 -10.80 13.38 -14.68
N GLY A 4 -12.10 13.40 -14.95
CA GLY A 4 -13.10 12.76 -14.10
C GLY A 4 -12.67 11.32 -13.85
N ILE A 5 -12.86 10.86 -12.61
CA ILE A 5 -12.63 9.46 -12.22
C ILE A 5 -13.49 8.60 -13.17
N LYS A 6 -12.85 8.06 -14.21
CA LYS A 6 -13.50 7.18 -15.16
C LYS A 6 -13.80 5.91 -14.38
N ARG A 7 -15.08 5.64 -14.12
CA ARG A 7 -15.52 4.38 -13.50
C ARG A 7 -14.99 3.24 -14.37
N ARG A 8 -14.24 2.31 -13.77
CA ARG A 8 -13.67 1.17 -14.48
C ARG A 8 -14.79 0.22 -14.91
N ASN A 9 -14.69 -0.31 -16.13
CA ASN A 9 -15.58 -1.39 -16.58
C ASN A 9 -15.17 -2.68 -15.85
N GLN A 10 -16.13 -3.28 -15.15
CA GLN A 10 -15.96 -4.16 -13.99
C GLN A 10 -15.83 -5.65 -14.34
N GLU A 11 -15.49 -6.00 -15.58
CA GLU A 11 -15.60 -7.39 -16.04
C GLU A 11 -14.52 -8.30 -15.44
N THR A 12 -13.32 -7.79 -15.18
CA THR A 12 -12.17 -8.56 -14.67
C THR A 12 -11.40 -7.82 -13.58
N GLU A 13 -10.62 -8.51 -12.76
CA GLU A 13 -9.80 -7.88 -11.69
C GLU A 13 -8.55 -7.16 -12.22
N TYR A 14 -8.20 -7.40 -13.49
CA TYR A 14 -7.03 -6.84 -14.16
C TYR A 14 -7.39 -6.29 -15.54
N ASP A 15 -6.56 -5.38 -16.06
CA ASP A 15 -6.58 -4.91 -17.44
C ASP A 15 -5.38 -5.53 -18.19
N SER A 16 -5.57 -6.01 -19.43
CA SER A 16 -4.44 -6.48 -20.25
C SER A 16 -3.82 -5.33 -21.04
N LEU A 17 -2.49 -5.37 -21.19
CA LEU A 17 -1.73 -4.47 -22.04
C LEU A 17 -0.73 -5.29 -22.86
N ILE A 18 -0.78 -5.15 -24.18
CA ILE A 18 0.23 -5.73 -25.07
C ILE A 18 1.36 -4.71 -25.26
N VAL A 19 2.57 -5.09 -24.87
CA VAL A 19 3.79 -4.30 -25.09
C VAL A 19 4.78 -5.17 -25.85
N THR A 20 5.18 -4.74 -27.05
CA THR A 20 6.18 -5.45 -27.88
C THR A 20 5.88 -6.95 -28.07
N GLY A 21 4.60 -7.31 -28.22
CA GLY A 21 4.17 -8.71 -28.39
C GLY A 21 4.08 -9.54 -27.10
N GLN A 22 4.41 -8.97 -25.94
CA GLN A 22 4.19 -9.59 -24.63
C GLN A 22 2.93 -9.03 -23.98
N GLU A 23 2.12 -9.89 -23.37
CA GLU A 23 0.94 -9.49 -22.61
C GLU A 23 1.29 -9.23 -21.14
N PHE A 24 0.88 -8.06 -20.65
CA PHE A 24 1.04 -7.64 -19.27
C PHE A 24 -0.33 -7.46 -18.62
N PHE A 25 -0.51 -8.06 -17.45
CA PHE A 25 -1.73 -7.91 -16.65
C PHE A 25 -1.53 -6.83 -15.59
N LYS A 26 -2.39 -5.81 -15.61
CA LYS A 26 -2.35 -4.67 -14.70
C LYS A 26 -3.48 -4.77 -13.69
N PHE A 27 -3.14 -4.73 -12.41
CA PHE A 27 -4.11 -4.62 -11.34
C PHE A 27 -4.28 -3.14 -10.98
N PRO A 28 -5.42 -2.52 -11.32
CA PRO A 28 -5.59 -1.09 -11.13
C PRO A 28 -5.77 -0.76 -9.65
N LEU A 29 -5.14 0.33 -9.24
CA LEU A 29 -5.12 0.79 -7.85
C LEU A 29 -5.95 2.05 -7.73
N TYR A 30 -6.87 2.06 -6.77
CA TYR A 30 -7.66 3.26 -6.50
C TYR A 30 -6.79 4.31 -5.78
N SER A 31 -6.84 5.54 -6.29
CA SER A 31 -6.15 6.69 -5.71
C SER A 31 -7.17 7.62 -5.08
N PHE A 32 -7.01 7.91 -3.78
CA PHE A 32 -7.84 8.85 -3.05
C PHE A 32 -7.25 10.24 -3.17
N ASN A 33 -8.01 11.18 -3.72
CA ASN A 33 -7.65 12.59 -3.67
C ASN A 33 -8.10 13.15 -2.31
N ILE A 34 -7.14 13.62 -1.51
CA ILE A 34 -7.38 14.34 -0.26
C ILE A 34 -7.14 15.83 -0.51
N ILE A 35 -7.59 16.68 0.43
CA ILE A 35 -7.38 18.13 0.45
C ILE A 35 -5.93 18.46 0.04
N TRP A 36 -5.74 19.50 -0.77
CA TRP A 36 -4.46 19.95 -1.34
C TRP A 36 -3.87 19.08 -2.46
N ASN A 37 -4.70 18.37 -3.22
CA ASN A 37 -4.28 17.59 -4.40
C ASN A 37 -3.31 16.43 -4.06
N ILE A 38 -3.28 16.01 -2.80
CA ILE A 38 -2.48 14.87 -2.35
C ILE A 38 -3.23 13.61 -2.73
N ASN A 39 -2.62 12.80 -3.59
CA ASN A 39 -3.14 11.52 -4.03
C ASN A 39 -2.56 10.40 -3.16
N ILE A 40 -3.38 9.83 -2.29
CA ILE A 40 -2.99 8.71 -1.44
C ILE A 40 -3.46 7.41 -2.08
N ARG A 41 -2.53 6.46 -2.23
CA ARG A 41 -2.83 5.08 -2.63
C ARG A 41 -2.79 4.23 -1.37
N ILE A 42 -3.95 3.73 -0.96
CA ILE A 42 -4.10 2.97 0.29
C ILE A 42 -4.01 1.51 -0.06
N ILE A 43 -2.77 1.08 -0.18
CA ILE A 43 -2.42 -0.25 -0.62
C ILE A 43 -1.26 -0.83 0.16
N GLY A 44 -0.67 -0.13 1.13
CA GLY A 44 0.47 -0.70 1.86
C GLY A 44 1.48 0.28 2.40
N GLY A 45 2.56 -0.27 2.95
CA GLY A 45 3.72 0.49 3.41
C GLY A 45 3.37 1.45 4.54
N SER A 46 3.93 2.66 4.46
CA SER A 46 3.74 3.72 5.46
C SER A 46 2.26 4.03 5.74
N TYR A 47 1.37 3.94 4.74
CA TYR A 47 -0.06 4.21 4.97
C TYR A 47 -0.72 3.12 5.81
N PHE A 48 -0.39 1.84 5.59
CA PHE A 48 -0.90 0.75 6.40
C PHE A 48 -0.41 0.85 7.85
N ARG A 49 0.86 1.24 8.03
CA ARG A 49 1.46 1.41 9.34
C ARG A 49 0.88 2.60 10.11
N LEU A 50 0.73 3.76 9.46
CA LEU A 50 0.35 5.01 10.13
C LEU A 50 -1.17 5.20 10.24
N LEU A 51 -1.96 4.70 9.29
CA LEU A 51 -3.41 4.89 9.33
C LEU A 51 -4.08 3.88 10.29
N PRO A 52 -5.09 4.30 11.05
CA PRO A 52 -5.86 3.37 11.88
C PRO A 52 -6.77 2.49 11.02
N SER A 53 -7.12 1.30 11.52
CA SER A 53 -7.88 0.27 10.78
C SER A 53 -9.21 0.80 10.22
N PHE A 54 -9.95 1.61 10.98
CA PHE A 54 -11.23 2.18 10.53
C PHE A 54 -11.08 3.10 9.31
N VAL A 55 -9.94 3.81 9.19
CA VAL A 55 -9.64 4.66 8.03
C VAL A 55 -9.33 3.77 6.82
N ILE A 56 -8.52 2.72 7.01
CA ILE A 56 -8.19 1.75 5.95
C ILE A 56 -9.47 1.08 5.41
N LEU A 57 -10.34 0.57 6.29
CA LEU A 57 -11.61 -0.04 5.91
C LEU A 57 -12.50 0.92 5.12
N LYS A 58 -12.68 2.16 5.60
CA LYS A 58 -13.46 3.18 4.90
C LYS A 58 -12.96 3.41 3.47
N LEU A 59 -11.64 3.38 3.29
CA LEU A 59 -11.02 3.65 2.00
C LEU A 59 -11.12 2.42 1.09
N MET A 60 -10.90 1.20 1.62
CA MET A 60 -11.14 -0.03 0.87
C MET A 60 -12.60 -0.14 0.39
N ARG A 61 -13.59 0.15 1.23
CA ARG A 61 -15.01 0.21 0.82
C ARG A 61 -15.23 1.18 -0.33
N LYS A 62 -14.67 2.38 -0.23
CA LYS A 62 -14.76 3.37 -1.31
C LYS A 62 -14.07 2.90 -2.59
N ALA A 63 -12.97 2.15 -2.53
CA ALA A 63 -12.38 1.54 -3.71
C ALA A 63 -13.35 0.54 -4.37
N VAL A 64 -14.00 -0.31 -3.57
CA VAL A 64 -15.04 -1.25 -4.06
C VAL A 64 -16.21 -0.51 -4.72
N GLU A 65 -16.73 0.53 -4.09
CA GLU A 65 -17.81 1.38 -4.64
C GLU A 65 -17.45 1.98 -6.01
N ASN A 66 -16.16 2.17 -6.29
CA ASN A 66 -15.66 2.67 -7.56
C ASN A 66 -15.27 1.57 -8.56
N GLY A 67 -15.52 0.30 -8.24
CA GLY A 67 -15.25 -0.85 -9.12
C GLY A 67 -13.81 -1.34 -9.06
N TYR A 68 -13.08 -1.09 -7.97
CA TYR A 68 -11.71 -1.55 -7.77
C TYR A 68 -11.64 -2.66 -6.75
N THR A 69 -10.83 -3.68 -7.02
CA THR A 69 -10.49 -4.72 -6.04
C THR A 69 -9.57 -4.11 -4.98
N PRO A 70 -9.92 -4.17 -3.69
CA PRO A 70 -9.02 -3.74 -2.63
C PRO A 70 -7.79 -4.63 -2.59
N ILE A 71 -6.60 -4.02 -2.58
CA ILE A 71 -5.32 -4.73 -2.54
C ILE A 71 -4.53 -4.24 -1.34
N VAL A 72 -4.05 -5.18 -0.53
CA VAL A 72 -3.13 -4.92 0.57
C VAL A 72 -1.77 -5.50 0.22
N TYR A 73 -0.78 -4.62 0.16
CA TYR A 73 0.63 -4.92 -0.04
C TYR A 73 1.39 -4.57 1.24
N LEU A 74 2.21 -5.50 1.72
CA LEU A 74 2.96 -5.35 2.96
C LEU A 74 4.44 -5.56 2.66
N HIS A 75 5.30 -4.68 3.18
CA HIS A 75 6.71 -5.01 3.30
C HIS A 75 6.93 -5.93 4.50
N PRO A 76 7.95 -6.81 4.48
CA PRO A 76 8.33 -7.59 5.65
C PRO A 76 8.52 -6.72 6.91
N SER A 77 9.08 -5.52 6.75
CA SER A 77 9.25 -4.55 7.84
C SER A 77 7.94 -3.96 8.36
N ASP A 78 6.83 -4.04 7.62
CA ASP A 78 5.53 -3.54 8.07
C ASP A 78 4.88 -4.46 9.10
N ILE A 79 5.22 -5.75 9.06
CA ILE A 79 4.74 -6.79 9.99
C ILE A 79 5.80 -7.23 11.00
N ASP A 80 7.01 -6.67 10.91
CA ASP A 80 8.08 -6.94 11.87
C ASP A 80 7.93 -6.05 13.10
N ASP A 81 7.57 -6.68 14.22
CA ASP A 81 7.45 -6.02 15.52
C ASP A 81 8.82 -5.75 16.17
N LYS A 82 9.93 -6.25 15.60
CA LYS A 82 11.28 -6.18 16.18
C LYS A 82 12.21 -5.23 15.41
N PHE A 83 11.72 -4.02 15.11
CA PHE A 83 12.54 -3.02 14.44
C PHE A 83 13.81 -2.68 15.24
N SER A 84 14.98 -2.97 14.65
CA SER A 84 16.29 -2.66 15.24
C SER A 84 16.93 -1.50 14.47
N PRO A 85 17.01 -0.28 15.03
CA PRO A 85 17.60 0.86 14.32
C PRO A 85 19.11 0.73 14.18
N ILE A 86 19.63 1.12 13.00
CA ILE A 86 21.04 1.39 12.76
C ILE A 86 21.42 2.66 13.53
N LEU A 87 22.44 2.56 14.38
CA LEU A 87 22.95 3.68 15.17
C LEU A 87 23.68 4.69 14.26
N MET A 88 23.62 5.99 14.60
CA MET A 88 24.35 7.01 13.83
C MET A 88 25.87 6.76 13.81
N SER A 89 26.41 6.11 14.84
CA SER A 89 27.82 5.69 14.91
C SER A 89 28.16 4.60 13.89
N GLN A 90 27.19 3.80 13.46
CA GLN A 90 27.35 2.74 12.47
C GLN A 90 27.18 3.23 11.02
N MET A 91 26.72 4.47 10.81
CA MET A 91 26.54 5.10 9.49
C MET A 91 27.85 5.69 8.95
N THR A 92 28.94 4.92 9.02
CA THR A 92 30.26 5.32 8.52
C THR A 92 30.19 5.52 7.00
N GLY A 93 30.82 6.59 6.48
CA GLY A 93 30.78 6.94 5.05
C GLY A 93 29.62 7.84 4.62
N LEU A 94 28.61 8.06 5.47
CA LEU A 94 27.54 9.04 5.21
C LEU A 94 27.87 10.40 5.83
N GLY A 95 27.57 11.48 5.12
CA GLY A 95 27.60 12.85 5.65
C GLY A 95 26.48 13.10 6.67
N LEU A 96 26.66 14.10 7.55
CA LEU A 96 25.74 14.37 8.68
C LEU A 96 24.28 14.55 8.25
N GLY A 97 24.01 15.27 7.17
CA GLY A 97 22.66 15.48 6.66
C GLY A 97 21.98 14.18 6.23
N LEU A 98 22.72 13.26 5.60
CA LEU A 98 22.19 11.93 5.24
C LEU A 98 21.91 11.09 6.48
N ARG A 99 22.77 11.16 7.51
CA ARG A 99 22.55 10.46 8.78
C ARG A 99 21.28 10.94 9.48
N LEU A 100 21.04 12.25 9.52
CA LEU A 100 19.81 12.82 10.09
C LEU A 100 18.56 12.39 9.31
N LYS A 101 18.61 12.46 7.98
CA LYS A 101 17.53 11.97 7.11
C LYS A 101 17.23 10.50 7.38
N TRP A 102 18.25 9.66 7.49
CA TRP A 102 18.09 8.24 7.84
C TRP A 102 17.51 8.05 9.24
N GLY A 103 17.95 8.83 10.23
CA GLY A 103 17.37 8.80 11.58
C GLY A 103 15.86 9.05 11.57
N ILE A 104 15.39 10.04 10.79
CA ILE A 104 13.96 10.33 10.62
C ILE A 104 13.22 9.14 9.99
N HIS A 105 13.76 8.57 8.90
CA HIS A 105 13.14 7.39 8.27
C HIS A 105 13.06 6.20 9.20
N GLN A 106 14.12 5.93 9.97
CA GLN A 106 14.12 4.83 10.95
C GLN A 106 13.09 5.05 12.05
N LYS A 107 12.87 6.29 12.49
CA LYS A 107 11.80 6.60 13.45
C LYS A 107 10.41 6.40 12.85
N LEU A 108 10.21 6.77 11.59
CA LEU A 108 8.97 6.46 10.85
C LEU A 108 8.80 4.96 10.66
N TRP A 109 9.90 4.21 10.55
CA TRP A 109 9.83 2.76 10.43
C TRP A 109 9.53 2.04 11.74
N SER A 110 10.00 2.58 12.87
CA SER A 110 9.75 2.03 14.19
C SER A 110 8.38 2.39 14.78
N THR A 111 7.57 3.19 14.09
CA THR A 111 6.29 3.70 14.62
C THR A 111 5.11 3.03 13.96
N GLY A 112 4.25 2.38 14.74
CA GLY A 112 2.99 1.80 14.27
C GLY A 112 3.08 0.36 13.73
N THR A 113 4.19 -0.35 13.95
CA THR A 113 4.36 -1.78 13.61
C THR A 113 3.55 -2.70 14.52
N GLU A 114 3.50 -2.40 15.82
CA GLU A 114 2.90 -3.22 16.89
C GLU A 114 1.41 -3.58 16.71
N SER A 115 0.74 -3.00 15.70
CA SER A 115 -0.67 -3.27 15.41
C SER A 115 -0.92 -3.71 13.98
N SER A 116 0.10 -3.86 13.13
CA SER A 116 -0.06 -4.22 11.72
C SER A 116 -0.77 -5.56 11.53
N THR A 117 -0.42 -6.56 12.33
CA THR A 117 -1.05 -7.90 12.33
C THR A 117 -2.51 -7.81 12.73
N LYS A 118 -2.83 -7.09 13.82
CA LYS A 118 -4.21 -6.86 14.27
C LYS A 118 -5.04 -6.05 13.28
N LYS A 119 -4.45 -5.06 12.61
CA LYS A 119 -5.10 -4.32 11.51
C LYS A 119 -5.42 -5.26 10.35
N LEU A 120 -4.47 -6.13 9.99
CA LEU A 120 -4.67 -7.11 8.94
C LEU A 120 -5.80 -8.08 9.29
N GLU A 121 -5.86 -8.56 10.52
CA GLU A 121 -6.97 -9.40 11.02
C GLU A 121 -8.32 -8.69 10.86
N ILE A 122 -8.43 -7.44 11.30
CA ILE A 122 -9.66 -6.63 11.15
C ILE A 122 -10.04 -6.46 9.67
N ILE A 123 -9.06 -6.24 8.79
CA ILE A 123 -9.31 -6.11 7.35
C ILE A 123 -9.81 -7.43 6.76
N LEU A 124 -9.19 -8.55 7.14
CA LEU A 124 -9.54 -9.88 6.62
C LEU A 124 -10.92 -10.37 7.09
N GLN A 125 -11.45 -9.84 8.19
CA GLN A 125 -12.83 -10.10 8.62
C GLN A 125 -13.86 -9.53 7.63
N GLU A 126 -13.54 -8.44 6.93
CA GLU A 126 -14.44 -7.80 5.97
C GLU A 126 -14.08 -8.11 4.50
N PHE A 127 -12.78 -8.21 4.21
CA PHE A 127 -12.24 -8.47 2.88
C PHE A 127 -11.43 -9.77 2.91
N PRO A 128 -12.06 -10.95 2.73
CA PRO A 128 -11.38 -12.22 2.74
C PRO A 128 -10.24 -12.28 1.73
N ASN A 129 -9.12 -12.88 2.13
CA ASN A 129 -7.96 -13.04 1.25
C ASN A 129 -8.30 -13.95 0.06
N LYS A 130 -8.23 -13.40 -1.16
CA LYS A 130 -8.41 -14.16 -2.41
C LYS A 130 -7.16 -14.92 -2.85
N GLY A 131 -6.04 -14.74 -2.14
CA GLY A 131 -4.75 -15.31 -2.47
C GLY A 131 -3.88 -14.38 -3.32
N PRO A 132 -2.73 -14.88 -3.82
CA PRO A 132 -1.83 -14.13 -4.68
C PRO A 132 -2.53 -13.58 -5.94
N LEU A 133 -2.15 -12.38 -6.39
CA LEU A 133 -2.72 -11.74 -7.61
C LEU A 133 -2.61 -12.65 -8.85
N VAL A 134 -1.58 -13.50 -8.93
CA VAL A 134 -1.40 -14.46 -10.04
C VAL A 134 -2.57 -15.43 -10.16
N TRP A 135 -3.32 -15.70 -9.09
CA TRP A 135 -4.49 -16.58 -9.14
C TRP A 135 -5.69 -15.96 -9.86
N ALA A 136 -5.70 -14.63 -10.02
CA ALA A 136 -6.74 -13.93 -10.75
C ALA A 136 -6.50 -13.93 -12.27
N LEU A 137 -5.34 -14.41 -12.75
CA LEU A 137 -5.01 -14.44 -14.18
C LEU A 137 -5.79 -15.54 -14.93
N PRO A 138 -6.03 -15.40 -16.25
CA PRO A 138 -6.61 -16.46 -17.05
C PRO A 138 -5.74 -17.72 -16.96
N ARG A 139 -6.39 -18.89 -16.87
CA ARG A 139 -5.74 -20.21 -16.85
C ARG A 139 -5.72 -20.85 -18.23
#